data_AF-A0A7X7QJQ6-F1
#
_entry.id   AF-A0A7X7QJQ6-F1
#
_cell.length_a   1.000
_cell.length_b   1.000
_cell.length_c   1.000
_cell.angle_alpha   90.00
_cell.angle_beta   90.00
_cell.angle_gamma   90.00
#
_symmetry.space_group_name_H-M   'P 1'
#
loop_
_entity.id
_entity.type
_entity.pdbx_description
1 polymer ?
#
loop_
_entity_poly.entity_id
_entity_poly.type
_entity_poly.pdbx_seq_one_letter_code
_entity_poly.pdbx_strand_id
1 'polypeptide(L)'
;MRNALAACAIVAVLSSLCPCFVRADDAAANPKEDGYRGIWFELGQKGKFGDKYSGGLGTYTANHAPMAIYAKDVNKTFFVFGGAKEGKQILQAMVSYYDHERDLVPRPTVVHDWQTADPPLREPNVNDPHDNPSLCIDGEGYVWIFVSGRNCFRLGLLYRGTKPYCIEKFELVRAWEATYPQPWWIESRGLLLLFTKYTAGRELYWSFSRNGTRWSNDNCFAGFGGHYQSSSLIGGSVITAFNVHPAGKLDERTNLYYLRTDDCGRTWKNVRGKAVQTPFDRIDNSAVVRDYLSEKRLVYIHDLNLDRQGRPLILNTTGGVKMPQFPRERSRGAFLFPLVPKTRSFPWSPSSAWEPIASTLRVGWQTSLAKFG
;
A
#
# COMPACT_ATOMS: atom_id res chain seq x y z
N MET A 1 45.24 -81.81 -10.00
CA MET A 1 44.40 -81.01 -10.91
C MET A 1 43.11 -80.66 -10.20
N ARG A 2 42.84 -79.34 -10.04
CA ARG A 2 41.55 -78.66 -9.84
C ARG A 2 40.77 -79.00 -8.55
N ASN A 3 40.04 -78.11 -7.87
CA ASN A 3 39.85 -76.65 -7.79
C ASN A 3 39.02 -76.47 -6.49
N ALA A 4 39.44 -75.62 -5.55
CA ALA A 4 38.82 -74.32 -5.24
C ALA A 4 37.36 -74.34 -4.75
N LEU A 5 37.13 -73.90 -3.51
CA LEU A 5 36.28 -72.74 -3.16
C LEU A 5 36.21 -72.58 -1.63
N ALA A 6 36.86 -71.54 -1.11
CA ALA A 6 36.67 -71.01 0.24
C ALA A 6 35.81 -69.74 0.11
N ALA A 7 34.73 -69.66 0.88
CA ALA A 7 33.84 -68.51 0.90
C ALA A 7 34.33 -67.47 1.93
N CYS A 8 34.59 -66.25 1.47
CA CYS A 8 34.85 -65.08 2.31
C CYS A 8 33.54 -64.53 2.88
N ALA A 9 33.45 -64.39 4.19
CA ALA A 9 32.42 -63.60 4.86
C ALA A 9 32.88 -62.13 4.95
N ILE A 10 32.12 -61.23 4.33
CA ILE A 10 32.29 -59.78 4.44
C ILE A 10 31.48 -59.31 5.65
N VAL A 11 32.15 -58.76 6.67
CA VAL A 11 31.53 -58.05 7.78
C VAL A 11 31.34 -56.59 7.36
N ALA A 12 30.09 -56.18 7.15
CA ALA A 12 29.73 -54.79 6.89
C ALA A 12 29.59 -54.04 8.22
N VAL A 13 30.44 -53.04 8.45
CA VAL A 13 30.31 -52.09 9.56
C VAL A 13 29.25 -51.05 9.17
N LEU A 14 28.08 -51.12 9.81
CA LEU A 14 27.04 -50.10 9.72
C LEU A 14 27.39 -48.94 10.65
N SER A 15 27.93 -47.87 10.09
CA SER A 15 28.08 -46.57 10.76
C SER A 15 26.70 -45.90 10.91
N SER A 16 26.22 -45.82 12.14
CA SER A 16 25.01 -45.09 12.51
C SER A 16 25.24 -43.58 12.39
N LEU A 17 24.94 -43.02 11.21
CA LEU A 17 24.78 -41.58 11.04
C LEU A 17 23.45 -41.17 11.69
N CYS A 18 23.55 -40.65 12.91
CA CYS A 18 22.46 -39.96 13.58
C CYS A 18 22.14 -38.69 12.75
N PRO A 19 20.95 -38.54 12.15
CA PRO A 19 20.60 -37.28 11.51
C PRO A 19 20.37 -36.27 12.64
N CYS A 20 21.30 -35.34 12.81
CA CYS A 20 21.03 -34.11 13.55
C CYS A 20 19.88 -33.40 12.84
N PHE A 21 18.66 -33.58 13.34
CA PHE A 21 17.55 -32.71 13.02
C PHE A 21 17.91 -31.32 13.55
N VAL A 22 18.44 -30.47 12.67
CA VAL A 22 18.53 -29.04 12.93
C VAL A 22 17.10 -28.53 13.03
N ARG A 23 16.71 -28.12 14.23
CA ARG A 23 15.44 -27.44 14.48
C ARG A 23 15.43 -26.15 13.67
N ALA A 24 14.48 -25.98 12.75
CA ALA A 24 14.41 -24.81 11.86
C ALA A 24 13.87 -23.54 12.55
N ASP A 25 14.22 -23.30 13.83
CA ASP A 25 13.69 -22.19 14.63
C ASP A 25 14.74 -21.15 15.09
N ASP A 26 16.04 -21.34 14.79
CA ASP A 26 17.12 -20.48 15.33
C ASP A 26 17.49 -19.26 14.45
N ALA A 27 16.66 -18.87 13.48
CA ALA A 27 16.89 -17.57 12.82
C ALA A 27 16.51 -16.43 13.78
N ALA A 28 17.47 -15.53 14.04
CA ALA A 28 17.35 -14.40 14.96
C ALA A 28 16.15 -13.49 14.64
N ALA A 29 15.62 -12.83 15.68
CA ALA A 29 14.60 -11.81 15.53
C ALA A 29 15.08 -10.65 14.64
N ASN A 30 14.14 -9.97 13.98
CA ASN A 30 14.47 -8.75 13.25
C ASN A 30 14.99 -7.68 14.22
N PRO A 31 15.96 -6.85 13.81
CA PRO A 31 16.47 -5.79 14.67
C PRO A 31 15.39 -4.75 14.96
N LYS A 32 15.49 -4.10 16.12
CA LYS A 32 14.64 -2.97 16.50
C LYS A 32 15.46 -1.70 16.54
N GLU A 33 14.88 -0.60 16.09
CA GLU A 33 15.45 0.72 16.31
C GLU A 33 15.04 1.23 17.70
N ASP A 34 15.81 2.16 18.25
CA ASP A 34 15.61 2.70 19.59
C ASP A 34 14.47 3.74 19.66
N GLY A 35 13.94 4.19 18.52
CA GLY A 35 12.92 5.22 18.43
C GLY A 35 12.34 5.44 17.02
N TYR A 36 11.40 6.36 16.92
CA TYR A 36 10.65 6.65 15.70
C TYR A 36 11.27 7.82 14.94
N ARG A 37 11.99 7.52 13.86
CA ARG A 37 12.61 8.50 12.99
C ARG A 37 12.12 8.26 11.58
N GLY A 38 11.23 9.11 11.07
CA GLY A 38 10.81 9.04 9.67
C GLY A 38 11.97 9.41 8.73
N ILE A 39 12.02 8.79 7.55
CA ILE A 39 12.97 9.18 6.51
C ILE A 39 12.78 10.66 6.15
N TRP A 40 13.87 11.41 6.14
CA TRP A 40 13.89 12.76 5.59
C TRP A 40 14.33 12.69 4.13
N PHE A 41 13.69 13.45 3.27
CA PHE A 41 14.00 13.48 1.85
C PHE A 41 13.71 14.86 1.25
N GLU A 42 14.46 15.22 0.22
CA GLU A 42 14.25 16.38 -0.65
C GLU A 42 14.32 15.90 -2.09
N LEU A 43 13.34 16.24 -2.93
CA LEU A 43 13.29 15.75 -4.31
C LEU A 43 14.38 16.35 -5.21
N GLY A 44 14.88 17.55 -4.89
CA GLY A 44 15.81 18.33 -5.69
C GLY A 44 15.15 19.19 -6.77
N GLN A 45 13.82 19.27 -6.83
CA GLN A 45 13.08 20.06 -7.82
C GLN A 45 12.69 21.42 -7.24
N LYS A 46 13.66 22.32 -7.20
CA LYS A 46 13.54 23.62 -6.50
C LYS A 46 12.81 24.66 -7.35
N GLY A 47 11.83 25.31 -6.73
CA GLY A 47 11.16 26.51 -7.22
C GLY A 47 11.42 27.71 -6.32
N LYS A 48 10.74 28.83 -6.61
CA LYS A 48 10.85 30.09 -5.84
C LYS A 48 10.62 29.92 -4.33
N PHE A 49 9.79 28.95 -3.93
CA PHE A 49 9.35 28.75 -2.54
C PHE A 49 9.95 27.51 -1.88
N GLY A 50 11.01 26.94 -2.47
CA GLY A 50 11.63 25.71 -1.99
C GLY A 50 11.40 24.53 -2.93
N ASP A 51 11.70 23.32 -2.45
CA ASP A 51 11.51 22.10 -3.22
C ASP A 51 10.03 21.78 -3.44
N LYS A 52 9.73 21.10 -4.54
CA LYS A 52 8.40 20.59 -4.87
C LYS A 52 7.82 19.72 -3.76
N TYR A 53 8.66 18.90 -3.14
CA TYR A 53 8.38 18.34 -1.82
C TYR A 53 9.67 17.97 -1.11
N SER A 54 9.66 18.18 0.20
CA SER A 54 10.72 17.80 1.11
C SER A 54 10.17 17.66 2.53
N GLY A 55 10.94 17.03 3.42
CA GLY A 55 10.63 16.91 4.84
C GLY A 55 10.65 15.47 5.35
N GLY A 56 10.04 15.25 6.51
CA GLY A 56 9.81 13.92 7.06
C GLY A 56 8.72 13.19 6.29
N LEU A 57 9.12 12.21 5.47
CA LEU A 57 8.28 11.51 4.51
C LEU A 57 8.12 10.03 4.87
N GLY A 58 8.10 9.69 6.17
CA GLY A 58 7.96 8.30 6.62
C GLY A 58 6.62 7.64 6.27
N THR A 59 5.54 8.41 6.11
CA THR A 59 4.24 7.90 5.67
C THR A 59 3.87 8.33 4.25
N TYR A 60 4.82 8.89 3.52
CA TYR A 60 4.67 9.17 2.09
C TYR A 60 4.58 7.84 1.33
N THR A 61 3.82 7.71 0.25
CA THR A 61 2.89 8.65 -0.37
C THR A 61 1.46 8.24 -0.02
N ALA A 62 0.45 9.04 -0.38
CA ALA A 62 -0.98 8.64 -0.32
C ALA A 62 -1.35 7.41 -1.18
N ASN A 63 -0.40 6.92 -1.99
CA ASN A 63 -0.56 5.72 -2.81
C ASN A 63 -0.02 4.44 -2.11
N HIS A 64 0.52 4.54 -0.89
CA HIS A 64 0.76 3.38 -0.02
C HIS A 64 -0.43 3.24 0.92
N ALA A 65 -1.17 2.14 0.83
CA ALA A 65 -2.37 1.95 1.65
C ALA A 65 -2.71 0.46 1.78
N PRO A 66 -3.00 -0.08 2.97
CA PRO A 66 -3.03 0.60 4.27
C PRO A 66 -1.65 0.97 4.83
N MET A 67 -1.62 2.04 5.63
CA MET A 67 -0.48 2.41 6.49
C MET A 67 -0.67 1.99 7.95
N ALA A 68 -1.92 1.79 8.37
CA ALA A 68 -2.27 1.31 9.71
C ALA A 68 -3.54 0.44 9.67
N ILE A 69 -3.61 -0.58 10.51
CA ILE A 69 -4.75 -1.50 10.63
C ILE A 69 -5.01 -1.77 12.12
N TYR A 70 -6.24 -1.55 12.55
CA TYR A 70 -6.70 -1.97 13.88
C TYR A 70 -7.08 -3.46 13.85
N ALA A 71 -6.47 -4.23 14.74
CA ALA A 71 -6.76 -5.63 14.99
C ALA A 71 -7.52 -5.76 16.32
N LYS A 72 -8.82 -6.02 16.21
CA LYS A 72 -9.72 -6.13 17.36
C LYS A 72 -9.33 -7.27 18.31
N ASP A 73 -8.91 -8.42 17.77
CA ASP A 73 -8.65 -9.65 18.55
C ASP A 73 -7.52 -9.48 19.58
N VAL A 74 -6.61 -8.54 19.34
CA VAL A 74 -5.48 -8.24 20.22
C VAL A 74 -5.48 -6.81 20.74
N ASN A 75 -6.55 -6.06 20.46
CA ASN A 75 -6.74 -4.64 20.77
C ASN A 75 -5.51 -3.76 20.44
N LYS A 76 -4.97 -3.92 19.22
CA LYS A 76 -3.77 -3.21 18.75
C LYS A 76 -4.01 -2.56 17.40
N THR A 77 -3.44 -1.37 17.18
CA THR A 77 -3.33 -0.79 15.84
C THR A 77 -1.91 -0.99 15.33
N PHE A 78 -1.73 -1.90 14.37
CA PHE A 78 -0.45 -2.08 13.67
C PHE A 78 -0.27 -0.97 12.64
N PHE A 79 0.96 -0.49 12.46
CA PHE A 79 1.28 0.53 11.49
C PHE A 79 2.70 0.37 10.94
N VAL A 80 2.93 0.91 9.75
CA VAL A 80 4.23 0.90 9.08
C VAL A 80 4.67 2.30 8.68
N PHE A 81 5.97 2.46 8.47
CA PHE A 81 6.54 3.69 7.94
C PHE A 81 7.93 3.43 7.34
N GLY A 82 8.36 4.32 6.46
CA GLY A 82 9.75 4.46 6.06
C GLY A 82 10.54 5.17 7.16
N GLY A 83 11.33 4.42 7.89
CA GLY A 83 12.20 4.96 8.93
C GLY A 83 13.59 5.33 8.39
N ALA A 84 14.30 6.17 9.12
CA ALA A 84 15.71 6.45 8.91
C ALA A 84 16.55 5.73 9.98
N LYS A 85 17.58 5.02 9.52
CA LYS A 85 18.59 4.41 10.39
C LYS A 85 19.26 5.47 11.26
N GLU A 86 19.51 5.16 12.53
CA GLU A 86 20.08 6.15 13.45
C GLU A 86 21.34 6.85 12.91
N GLY A 87 21.34 8.18 12.95
CA GLY A 87 22.43 9.03 12.48
C GLY A 87 22.65 9.03 10.96
N LYS A 88 21.79 8.37 10.18
CA LYS A 88 21.94 8.22 8.73
C LYS A 88 20.65 8.57 8.00
N GLN A 89 20.78 9.12 6.80
CA GLN A 89 19.65 9.31 5.89
C GLN A 89 19.51 8.09 4.98
N ILE A 90 19.33 6.92 5.59
CA ILE A 90 19.14 5.64 4.88
C ILE A 90 17.79 5.07 5.31
N LEU A 91 16.96 4.77 4.33
CA LEU A 91 15.63 4.23 4.49
C LEU A 91 15.69 2.81 5.07
N GLN A 92 14.75 2.52 5.96
CA GLN A 92 14.41 1.19 6.45
C GLN A 92 12.88 1.04 6.41
N ALA A 93 12.38 -0.12 5.98
CA ALA A 93 10.96 -0.43 6.10
C ALA A 93 10.69 -0.92 7.52
N MET A 94 9.86 -0.20 8.27
CA MET A 94 9.60 -0.48 9.68
C MET A 94 8.13 -0.75 9.96
N VAL A 95 7.89 -1.53 11.00
CA VAL A 95 6.55 -1.84 11.54
C VAL A 95 6.54 -1.68 13.06
N SER A 96 5.41 -1.22 13.58
CA SER A 96 5.11 -1.28 15.01
C SER A 96 3.61 -1.37 15.26
N TYR A 97 3.17 -1.24 16.51
CA TYR A 97 1.77 -1.13 16.87
C TYR A 97 1.55 -0.17 18.04
N TYR A 98 0.35 0.40 18.13
CA TYR A 98 -0.16 0.99 19.35
C TYR A 98 -1.00 -0.05 20.09
N ASP A 99 -0.63 -0.32 21.34
CA ASP A 99 -1.35 -1.20 22.25
C ASP A 99 -2.39 -0.38 23.01
N HIS A 100 -3.67 -0.55 22.65
CA HIS A 100 -4.77 0.23 23.23
C HIS A 100 -5.11 -0.22 24.66
N GLU A 101 -4.71 -1.42 25.07
CA GLU A 101 -4.92 -1.90 26.43
C GLU A 101 -3.90 -1.27 27.39
N ARG A 102 -2.64 -1.18 26.93
CA ARG A 102 -1.52 -0.70 27.75
C ARG A 102 -1.19 0.77 27.57
N ASP A 103 -1.78 1.43 26.57
CA ASP A 103 -1.45 2.79 26.13
C ASP A 103 0.04 2.96 25.82
N LEU A 104 0.58 2.03 25.03
CA LEU A 104 2.02 1.98 24.72
C LEU A 104 2.27 1.78 23.22
N VAL A 105 3.40 2.31 22.77
CA VAL A 105 3.98 2.07 21.45
C VAL A 105 5.36 1.45 21.69
N PRO A 106 5.62 0.17 21.33
CA PRO A 106 6.91 -0.46 21.54
C PRO A 106 7.94 0.09 20.54
N ARG A 107 9.20 -0.31 20.66
CA ARG A 107 10.22 0.04 19.65
C ARG A 107 9.89 -0.57 18.28
N PRO A 108 10.08 0.18 17.18
CA PRO A 108 9.74 -0.31 15.84
C PRO A 108 10.70 -1.42 15.41
N THR A 109 10.16 -2.44 14.76
CA THR A 109 10.95 -3.52 14.15
C THR A 109 11.33 -3.14 12.73
N VAL A 110 12.58 -3.36 12.36
CA VAL A 110 13.10 -3.21 11.00
C VAL A 110 12.80 -4.48 10.20
N VAL A 111 11.87 -4.37 9.25
CA VAL A 111 11.46 -5.46 8.35
C VAL A 111 12.46 -5.60 7.20
N HIS A 112 12.94 -4.48 6.67
CA HIS A 112 13.93 -4.44 5.60
C HIS A 112 14.91 -3.28 5.79
N ASP A 113 16.21 -3.56 5.70
CA ASP A 113 17.30 -2.58 5.69
C ASP A 113 18.11 -2.80 4.40
N TRP A 114 18.02 -1.86 3.45
CA TRP A 114 18.71 -1.96 2.17
C TRP A 114 20.24 -1.99 2.30
N GLN A 115 20.81 -1.49 3.39
CA GLN A 115 22.26 -1.49 3.60
C GLN A 115 22.77 -2.89 4.01
N THR A 116 21.95 -3.68 4.70
CA THR A 116 22.36 -4.96 5.29
C THR A 116 21.64 -6.18 4.73
N ALA A 117 20.63 -6.00 3.89
CA ALA A 117 19.95 -7.09 3.19
C ALA A 117 20.95 -7.95 2.38
N ASP A 118 20.59 -9.21 2.15
CA ASP A 118 21.38 -10.08 1.29
C ASP A 118 21.29 -9.64 -0.19
N PRO A 119 22.38 -9.70 -0.97
CA PRO A 119 22.31 -9.51 -2.41
C PRO A 119 21.29 -10.48 -3.05
N PRO A 120 20.51 -10.04 -4.06
CA PRO A 120 20.58 -8.76 -4.78
C PRO A 120 19.74 -7.63 -4.16
N LEU A 121 19.12 -7.84 -2.99
CA LEU A 121 18.22 -6.87 -2.38
C LEU A 121 18.96 -5.74 -1.63
N ARG A 122 20.28 -5.90 -1.47
CA ARG A 122 21.15 -4.88 -0.91
C ARG A 122 21.34 -3.72 -1.89
N GLU A 123 21.04 -2.51 -1.44
CA GLU A 123 21.32 -1.30 -2.19
C GLU A 123 21.80 -0.20 -1.22
N PRO A 124 23.07 0.23 -1.28
CA PRO A 124 23.57 1.25 -0.37
C PRO A 124 22.93 2.61 -0.66
N ASN A 125 22.69 3.39 0.39
CA ASN A 125 22.22 4.79 0.31
C ASN A 125 20.81 4.98 -0.26
N VAL A 126 19.94 3.96 -0.17
CA VAL A 126 18.52 4.16 -0.44
C VAL A 126 17.93 5.13 0.59
N ASN A 127 17.35 6.23 0.13
CA ASN A 127 16.68 7.23 0.95
C ASN A 127 15.36 7.73 0.34
N ASP A 128 14.89 7.05 -0.71
CA ASP A 128 13.74 7.46 -1.51
C ASP A 128 12.43 6.97 -0.84
N PRO A 129 11.55 7.86 -0.34
CA PRO A 129 10.34 7.46 0.36
C PRO A 129 9.26 6.87 -0.57
N HIS A 130 9.49 6.80 -1.89
CA HIS A 130 8.63 5.99 -2.76
C HIS A 130 8.77 4.48 -2.50
N ASP A 131 9.82 4.06 -1.79
CA ASP A 131 10.06 2.68 -1.36
C ASP A 131 9.45 2.37 0.01
N ASN A 132 8.65 3.29 0.58
CA ASN A 132 7.97 3.08 1.85
C ASN A 132 7.03 1.85 1.82
N PRO A 133 6.83 1.20 2.98
CA PRO A 133 5.96 0.02 3.08
C PRO A 133 4.47 0.37 3.17
N SER A 134 3.63 -0.62 2.85
CA SER A 134 2.24 -0.76 3.31
C SER A 134 2.08 -2.08 4.08
N LEU A 135 0.97 -2.28 4.78
CA LEU A 135 0.70 -3.52 5.52
C LEU A 135 -0.67 -4.12 5.25
N CYS A 136 -0.79 -5.41 5.56
CA CYS A 136 -2.05 -6.14 5.65
C CYS A 136 -2.01 -7.09 6.86
N ILE A 137 -3.17 -7.46 7.40
CA ILE A 137 -3.30 -8.53 8.39
C ILE A 137 -4.27 -9.55 7.80
N ASP A 138 -3.90 -10.83 7.79
CA ASP A 138 -4.77 -11.89 7.29
C ASP A 138 -5.75 -12.43 8.34
N GLY A 139 -6.63 -13.35 7.94
CA GLY A 139 -7.66 -13.92 8.80
C GLY A 139 -7.14 -14.84 9.90
N GLU A 140 -5.85 -15.22 9.83
CA GLU A 140 -5.15 -15.96 10.89
C GLU A 140 -4.34 -15.02 11.80
N GLY A 141 -4.37 -13.70 11.53
CA GLY A 141 -3.70 -12.67 12.30
C GLY A 141 -2.25 -12.42 11.88
N TYR A 142 -1.73 -13.06 10.84
CA TYR A 142 -0.36 -12.80 10.40
C TYR A 142 -0.26 -11.41 9.79
N VAL A 143 0.79 -10.68 10.20
CA VAL A 143 1.10 -9.35 9.66
C VAL A 143 1.92 -9.52 8.39
N TRP A 144 1.46 -8.91 7.29
CA TRP A 144 2.13 -8.89 6.00
C TRP A 144 2.63 -7.49 5.70
N ILE A 145 3.86 -7.37 5.21
CA ILE A 145 4.50 -6.08 4.91
C ILE A 145 4.88 -6.07 3.43
N PHE A 146 4.44 -5.03 2.72
CA PHE A 146 4.69 -4.84 1.31
C PHE A 146 5.58 -3.62 1.15
N VAL A 147 6.87 -3.84 0.97
CA VAL A 147 7.83 -2.78 0.67
C VAL A 147 7.67 -2.42 -0.80
N SER A 148 7.40 -1.14 -1.06
CA SER A 148 7.26 -0.64 -2.43
C SER A 148 8.60 -0.75 -3.17
N GLY A 149 8.56 -1.21 -4.41
CA GLY A 149 9.70 -1.14 -5.31
C GLY A 149 9.82 0.23 -5.99
N ARG A 150 10.86 0.40 -6.81
CA ARG A 150 11.13 1.63 -7.53
C ARG A 150 11.33 1.39 -9.02
N ASN A 151 10.36 1.87 -9.80
CA ASN A 151 10.38 1.76 -11.25
C ASN A 151 10.54 0.28 -11.67
N CYS A 152 11.52 -0.04 -12.52
CA CYS A 152 11.93 -1.41 -12.84
C CYS A 152 13.33 -1.77 -12.28
N PHE A 153 14.01 -0.84 -11.59
CA PHE A 153 15.37 -1.07 -11.11
C PHE A 153 15.43 -1.59 -9.67
N ARG A 154 14.39 -1.36 -8.88
CA ARG A 154 14.27 -1.92 -7.53
C ARG A 154 12.95 -2.67 -7.37
N LEU A 155 13.06 -3.92 -6.97
CA LEU A 155 11.90 -4.78 -6.76
C LEU A 155 11.12 -4.38 -5.51
N GLY A 156 9.80 -4.57 -5.56
CA GLY A 156 8.97 -4.59 -4.36
C GLY A 156 9.13 -5.92 -3.63
N LEU A 157 8.98 -5.88 -2.30
CA LEU A 157 9.24 -7.02 -1.43
C LEU A 157 8.00 -7.34 -0.58
N LEU A 158 7.65 -8.61 -0.50
CA LEU A 158 6.60 -9.10 0.38
C LEU A 158 7.21 -9.90 1.52
N TYR A 159 6.93 -9.46 2.73
CA TYR A 159 7.29 -10.14 3.96
C TYR A 159 6.05 -10.64 4.70
N ARG A 160 6.18 -11.77 5.39
CA ARG A 160 5.16 -12.30 6.31
C ARG A 160 5.75 -12.44 7.70
N GLY A 161 5.01 -12.01 8.72
CA GLY A 161 5.33 -12.32 10.11
C GLY A 161 5.35 -13.82 10.34
N THR A 162 6.16 -14.27 11.29
CA THR A 162 6.27 -15.71 11.62
C THR A 162 5.24 -16.20 12.62
N LYS A 163 4.52 -15.28 13.29
CA LYS A 163 3.46 -15.57 14.26
C LYS A 163 2.31 -14.57 14.11
N PRO A 164 1.06 -14.96 14.40
CA PRO A 164 -0.07 -14.03 14.43
C PRO A 164 0.18 -12.84 15.37
N TYR A 165 -0.21 -11.65 14.92
CA TYR A 165 -0.15 -10.38 15.65
C TYR A 165 1.22 -10.04 16.24
N CYS A 166 2.28 -10.60 15.66
CA CYS A 166 3.66 -10.46 16.13
C CYS A 166 4.51 -9.72 15.09
N ILE A 167 5.29 -8.76 15.56
CA ILE A 167 6.21 -7.97 14.73
C ILE A 167 7.68 -8.31 15.00
N GLU A 168 7.99 -9.40 15.71
CA GLU A 168 9.37 -9.70 16.12
C GLU A 168 10.21 -10.31 15.00
N LYS A 169 9.58 -11.03 14.06
CA LYS A 169 10.30 -11.73 12.99
C LYS A 169 9.46 -11.87 11.73
N PHE A 170 10.08 -11.56 10.60
CA PHE A 170 9.50 -11.59 9.26
C PHE A 170 10.34 -12.44 8.31
N GLU A 171 9.67 -13.12 7.39
CA GLU A 171 10.28 -13.91 6.32
C GLU A 171 9.95 -13.28 4.97
N LEU A 172 10.96 -13.17 4.09
CA LEU A 172 10.75 -12.75 2.71
C LEU A 172 10.00 -13.85 1.95
N VAL A 173 8.85 -13.52 1.38
CA VAL A 173 8.00 -14.43 0.61
C VAL A 173 8.21 -14.26 -0.89
N ARG A 174 8.34 -13.01 -1.36
CA ARG A 174 8.42 -12.71 -2.79
C ARG A 174 9.13 -11.38 -3.04
N ALA A 175 9.89 -11.30 -4.13
CA ALA A 175 10.42 -10.07 -4.70
C ALA A 175 10.02 -9.99 -6.18
N TRP A 176 9.43 -8.86 -6.61
CA TRP A 176 9.00 -8.65 -8.00
C TRP A 176 8.73 -7.17 -8.30
N GLU A 177 8.49 -6.83 -9.56
CA GLU A 177 8.10 -5.47 -9.95
C GLU A 177 6.72 -5.12 -9.39
N ALA A 178 6.71 -4.38 -8.27
CA ALA A 178 5.52 -3.81 -7.66
C ALA A 178 5.84 -2.53 -6.92
N THR A 179 5.30 -1.41 -7.40
CA THR A 179 5.42 -0.09 -6.76
C THR A 179 4.06 0.36 -6.23
N TYR A 180 4.05 1.15 -5.15
CA TYR A 180 2.84 1.64 -4.48
C TYR A 180 1.86 0.51 -4.13
N PRO A 181 2.30 -0.54 -3.40
CA PRO A 181 1.46 -1.66 -3.06
C PRO A 181 0.25 -1.22 -2.24
N GLN A 182 -0.91 -1.76 -2.59
CA GLN A 182 -2.16 -1.57 -1.88
C GLN A 182 -2.85 -2.91 -1.58
N PRO A 183 -2.45 -3.60 -0.50
CA PRO A 183 -2.93 -4.93 -0.15
C PRO A 183 -4.23 -4.90 0.66
N TRP A 184 -5.15 -5.79 0.33
CA TRP A 184 -6.44 -5.94 1.02
C TRP A 184 -6.73 -7.41 1.31
N TRP A 185 -6.76 -7.78 2.58
CA TRP A 185 -7.25 -9.09 3.00
C TRP A 185 -8.77 -9.11 2.97
N ILE A 186 -9.31 -9.97 2.12
CA ILE A 186 -10.74 -10.14 1.95
C ILE A 186 -11.13 -11.41 2.70
N GLU A 187 -11.89 -11.22 3.79
CA GLU A 187 -12.26 -12.29 4.71
C GLU A 187 -12.79 -13.53 4.00
N SER A 188 -12.37 -14.72 4.44
CA SER A 188 -12.64 -16.04 3.84
C SER A 188 -12.23 -16.25 2.37
N ARG A 189 -11.64 -15.25 1.69
CA ARG A 189 -11.28 -15.33 0.27
C ARG A 189 -9.79 -15.27 0.05
N GLY A 190 -9.11 -14.30 0.66
CA GLY A 190 -7.67 -14.12 0.55
C GLY A 190 -7.28 -12.68 0.25
N LEU A 191 -6.05 -12.52 -0.21
CA LEU A 191 -5.36 -11.26 -0.38
C LEU A 191 -5.46 -10.76 -1.82
N LEU A 192 -6.06 -9.59 -2.01
CA LEU A 192 -6.01 -8.84 -3.27
C LEU A 192 -4.98 -7.72 -3.15
N LEU A 193 -4.03 -7.67 -4.07
CA LEU A 193 -3.03 -6.60 -4.14
C LEU A 193 -3.26 -5.75 -5.39
N LEU A 194 -3.42 -4.45 -5.22
CA LEU A 194 -3.35 -3.46 -6.29
C LEU A 194 -1.97 -2.81 -6.27
N PHE A 195 -1.36 -2.59 -7.43
CA PHE A 195 0.00 -2.04 -7.51
C PHE A 195 0.29 -1.45 -8.90
N THR A 196 1.43 -0.76 -9.03
CA THR A 196 1.89 -0.15 -10.28
C THR A 196 3.06 -0.92 -10.87
N LYS A 197 3.07 -1.05 -12.21
CA LYS A 197 4.24 -1.46 -13.00
C LYS A 197 4.62 -0.39 -14.02
N TYR A 198 5.87 -0.43 -14.46
CA TYR A 198 6.49 0.52 -15.38
C TYR A 198 6.75 -0.08 -16.76
N THR A 199 5.71 -0.65 -17.36
CA THR A 199 5.71 -1.41 -18.62
C THR A 199 5.53 -0.52 -19.85
N ALA A 200 4.50 0.32 -19.86
CA ALA A 200 4.19 1.29 -20.92
C ALA A 200 3.83 2.66 -20.32
N GLY A 201 4.71 3.16 -19.46
CA GLY A 201 4.39 4.23 -18.50
C GLY A 201 3.96 3.63 -17.16
N ARG A 202 3.21 4.38 -16.33
CA ARG A 202 2.72 3.89 -15.03
C ARG A 202 1.37 3.21 -15.21
N GLU A 203 1.39 1.90 -15.37
CA GLU A 203 0.18 1.10 -15.54
C GLU A 203 -0.30 0.54 -14.20
N LEU A 204 -1.60 0.33 -14.06
CA LEU A 204 -2.20 -0.23 -12.85
C LEU A 204 -2.51 -1.71 -13.00
N TYR A 205 -2.02 -2.48 -12.03
CA TYR A 205 -2.13 -3.93 -11.99
C TYR A 205 -2.83 -4.38 -10.71
N TRP A 206 -3.36 -5.60 -10.77
CA TRP A 206 -3.77 -6.35 -9.59
C TRP A 206 -3.29 -7.80 -9.66
N SER A 207 -3.10 -8.41 -8.50
CA SER A 207 -2.85 -9.85 -8.36
C SER A 207 -3.55 -10.35 -7.10
N PHE A 208 -3.95 -11.62 -7.11
CA PHE A 208 -4.69 -12.23 -6.02
C PHE A 208 -3.97 -13.48 -5.50
N SER A 209 -4.00 -13.68 -4.19
CA SER A 209 -3.52 -14.88 -3.54
C SER A 209 -4.50 -15.34 -2.48
N ARG A 210 -4.78 -16.64 -2.42
CA ARG A 210 -5.61 -17.20 -1.33
C ARG A 210 -4.91 -17.22 0.02
N ASN A 211 -3.58 -17.24 0.02
CA ASN A 211 -2.77 -17.55 1.21
C ASN A 211 -1.48 -16.70 1.30
N GLY A 212 -1.35 -15.67 0.47
CA GLY A 212 -0.19 -14.80 0.36
C GLY A 212 1.09 -15.41 -0.23
N THR A 213 1.12 -16.72 -0.54
CA THR A 213 2.33 -17.40 -1.08
C THR A 213 2.18 -17.79 -2.55
N ARG A 214 0.99 -18.24 -2.97
CA ARG A 214 0.70 -18.54 -4.38
C ARG A 214 -0.17 -17.44 -4.96
N TRP A 215 0.37 -16.74 -5.94
CA TRP A 215 -0.27 -15.58 -6.56
C TRP A 215 -0.76 -15.92 -7.97
N SER A 216 -1.84 -15.26 -8.40
CA SER A 216 -2.22 -15.21 -9.80
C SER A 216 -1.16 -14.47 -10.62
N ASN A 217 -1.30 -14.53 -11.95
CA ASN A 217 -0.61 -13.60 -12.82
C ASN A 217 -0.92 -12.15 -12.41
N ASP A 218 -0.02 -11.24 -12.79
CA ASP A 218 -0.21 -9.81 -12.62
C ASP A 218 -1.12 -9.32 -13.76
N ASN A 219 -2.31 -8.84 -13.42
CA ASN A 219 -3.35 -8.46 -14.39
C ASN A 219 -3.44 -6.93 -14.50
N CYS A 220 -3.26 -6.39 -15.70
CA CYS A 220 -3.44 -4.96 -15.96
C CYS A 220 -4.93 -4.59 -16.00
N PHE A 221 -5.30 -3.45 -15.41
CA PHE A 221 -6.64 -2.88 -15.59
C PHE A 221 -6.65 -1.47 -16.18
N ALA A 222 -5.54 -0.73 -16.08
CA ALA A 222 -5.38 0.57 -16.74
C ALA A 222 -3.98 0.68 -17.34
N GLY A 223 -3.90 0.60 -18.67
CA GLY A 223 -2.66 0.53 -19.46
C GLY A 223 -2.43 1.74 -20.37
N PHE A 224 -2.83 2.95 -19.96
CA PHE A 224 -2.78 4.14 -20.83
C PHE A 224 -2.30 5.39 -20.10
N GLY A 225 -1.42 6.17 -20.72
CA GLY A 225 -0.98 7.49 -20.25
C GLY A 225 -0.08 7.48 -18.99
N GLY A 226 -0.52 6.84 -17.92
CA GLY A 226 0.16 6.77 -16.62
C GLY A 226 -0.80 7.12 -15.49
N HIS A 227 -0.71 6.45 -14.33
CA HIS A 227 -1.68 6.61 -13.26
C HIS A 227 -1.05 6.71 -11.87
N TYR A 228 -1.75 7.40 -10.96
CA TYR A 228 -1.71 7.17 -9.52
C TYR A 228 -3.08 6.67 -9.06
N GLN A 229 -3.11 5.88 -7.98
CA GLN A 229 -4.34 5.31 -7.44
C GLN A 229 -4.38 5.35 -5.92
N SER A 230 -5.60 5.37 -5.38
CA SER A 230 -5.91 5.05 -3.99
C SER A 230 -7.07 4.06 -3.97
N SER A 231 -6.97 3.05 -3.11
CA SER A 231 -7.95 1.99 -2.98
C SER A 231 -8.36 1.76 -1.53
N SER A 232 -9.46 1.04 -1.34
CA SER A 232 -9.99 0.71 -0.02
C SER A 232 -10.79 -0.59 -0.07
N LEU A 233 -10.78 -1.34 1.04
CA LEU A 233 -11.62 -2.51 1.27
C LEU A 233 -12.85 -2.12 2.08
N ILE A 234 -14.05 -2.33 1.52
CA ILE A 234 -15.31 -1.96 2.16
C ILE A 234 -16.35 -3.06 1.92
N GLY A 235 -16.83 -3.67 3.01
CA GLY A 235 -17.86 -4.72 2.95
C GLY A 235 -17.45 -5.93 2.11
N GLY A 236 -16.15 -6.26 2.08
CA GLY A 236 -15.60 -7.33 1.25
C GLY A 236 -15.39 -6.95 -0.22
N SER A 237 -15.74 -5.74 -0.65
CA SER A 237 -15.45 -5.24 -1.99
C SER A 237 -14.20 -4.36 -1.95
N VAL A 238 -13.38 -4.43 -2.98
CA VAL A 238 -12.26 -3.49 -3.14
C VAL A 238 -12.65 -2.44 -4.17
N ILE A 239 -12.45 -1.18 -3.80
CA ILE A 239 -12.72 -0.01 -4.64
C ILE A 239 -11.41 0.72 -4.93
N THR A 240 -11.27 1.28 -6.12
CA THR A 240 -10.09 2.08 -6.51
C THR A 240 -10.50 3.30 -7.30
N ALA A 241 -9.84 4.42 -7.03
CA ALA A 241 -9.94 5.65 -7.78
C ALA A 241 -8.56 6.01 -8.31
N PHE A 242 -8.49 6.41 -9.57
CA PHE A 242 -7.24 6.75 -10.23
C PHE A 242 -7.40 7.93 -11.18
N ASN A 243 -6.27 8.51 -11.58
CA ASN A 243 -6.16 9.61 -12.55
C ASN A 243 -5.35 9.16 -13.78
N VAL A 244 -5.22 10.02 -14.78
CA VAL A 244 -4.32 9.80 -15.92
C VAL A 244 -3.28 10.91 -16.03
N HIS A 245 -2.09 10.57 -16.53
CA HIS A 245 -1.01 11.49 -16.89
C HIS A 245 -1.01 11.70 -18.41
N PRO A 246 -1.60 12.80 -18.92
CA PRO A 246 -1.56 13.09 -20.35
C PRO A 246 -0.11 13.14 -20.85
N ALA A 247 0.18 12.40 -21.92
CA ALA A 247 1.53 12.26 -22.48
C ALA A 247 2.62 11.85 -21.45
N GLY A 248 2.25 11.11 -20.40
CA GLY A 248 3.19 10.67 -19.36
C GLY A 248 3.64 11.75 -18.38
N LYS A 249 3.05 12.95 -18.43
CA LYS A 249 3.46 14.08 -17.58
C LYS A 249 2.86 13.97 -16.17
N LEU A 250 3.72 13.63 -15.22
CA LEU A 250 3.36 13.34 -13.82
C LEU A 250 2.63 14.45 -13.08
N ASP A 251 2.87 15.71 -13.44
CA ASP A 251 2.32 16.86 -12.73
C ASP A 251 1.06 17.42 -13.38
N GLU A 252 0.69 16.91 -14.55
CA GLU A 252 -0.46 17.35 -15.34
C GLU A 252 -1.61 16.34 -15.24
N ARG A 253 -1.74 15.68 -14.07
CA ARG A 253 -2.72 14.63 -13.81
C ARG A 253 -4.13 15.16 -14.02
N THR A 254 -4.92 14.46 -14.80
CA THR A 254 -6.31 14.83 -15.11
C THR A 254 -7.20 13.60 -15.07
N ASN A 255 -8.49 13.80 -15.32
CA ASN A 255 -9.58 12.83 -15.25
C ASN A 255 -9.66 12.06 -13.93
N LEU A 256 -10.86 11.72 -13.53
CA LEU A 256 -11.10 10.88 -12.37
C LEU A 256 -11.80 9.62 -12.83
N TYR A 257 -11.24 8.47 -12.48
CA TYR A 257 -11.76 7.16 -12.78
C TYR A 257 -12.11 6.43 -11.49
N TYR A 258 -13.05 5.49 -11.57
CA TYR A 258 -13.44 4.64 -10.45
C TYR A 258 -13.76 3.22 -10.92
N LEU A 259 -13.28 2.24 -10.15
CA LEU A 259 -13.61 0.85 -10.31
C LEU A 259 -13.89 0.19 -8.97
N ARG A 260 -14.71 -0.85 -9.01
CA ARG A 260 -15.02 -1.74 -7.90
C ARG A 260 -14.93 -3.19 -8.34
N THR A 261 -14.39 -4.04 -7.49
CA THR A 261 -14.51 -5.49 -7.61
C THR A 261 -15.16 -6.06 -6.36
N ASP A 262 -16.09 -7.00 -6.57
CA ASP A 262 -16.79 -7.73 -5.51
C ASP A 262 -16.27 -9.16 -5.37
N ASP A 263 -15.36 -9.59 -6.25
CA ASP A 263 -14.97 -10.99 -6.47
C ASP A 263 -13.46 -11.15 -6.67
N CYS A 264 -12.68 -10.34 -5.95
CA CYS A 264 -11.22 -10.41 -5.89
C CYS A 264 -10.54 -10.19 -7.24
N GLY A 265 -11.04 -9.23 -8.03
CA GLY A 265 -10.47 -8.81 -9.31
C GLY A 265 -10.97 -9.58 -10.53
N ARG A 266 -11.77 -10.64 -10.35
CA ARG A 266 -12.30 -11.43 -11.49
C ARG A 266 -13.21 -10.60 -12.40
N THR A 267 -14.05 -9.76 -11.81
CA THR A 267 -14.85 -8.77 -12.53
C THR A 267 -14.67 -7.39 -11.92
N TRP A 268 -14.76 -6.39 -12.77
CA TRP A 268 -14.70 -4.98 -12.41
C TRP A 268 -15.97 -4.28 -12.84
N LYS A 269 -16.43 -3.33 -12.03
CA LYS A 269 -17.61 -2.50 -12.28
C LYS A 269 -17.25 -1.03 -12.17
N ASN A 270 -17.84 -0.20 -13.02
CA ASN A 270 -17.72 1.25 -12.90
C ASN A 270 -18.65 1.81 -11.80
N VAL A 271 -18.61 3.13 -11.61
CA VAL A 271 -19.45 3.85 -10.62
C VAL A 271 -20.96 3.62 -10.79
N ARG A 272 -21.42 3.24 -11.99
CA ARG A 272 -22.83 2.94 -12.28
C ARG A 272 -23.19 1.47 -11.99
N GLY A 273 -22.26 0.69 -11.45
CA GLY A 273 -22.43 -0.75 -11.19
C GLY A 273 -22.41 -1.62 -12.45
N LYS A 274 -22.07 -1.07 -13.63
CA LYS A 274 -21.97 -1.85 -14.87
C LYS A 274 -20.62 -2.54 -14.94
N ALA A 275 -20.63 -3.83 -15.29
CA ALA A 275 -19.41 -4.56 -15.58
C ALA A 275 -18.61 -3.88 -16.71
N VAL A 276 -17.28 -3.93 -16.61
CA VAL A 276 -16.36 -3.35 -17.58
C VAL A 276 -15.32 -4.38 -17.99
N GLN A 277 -14.76 -4.20 -19.19
CA GLN A 277 -13.67 -5.01 -19.69
C GLN A 277 -12.34 -4.31 -19.42
N THR A 278 -11.39 -5.05 -18.87
CA THR A 278 -10.02 -4.62 -18.59
C THR A 278 -9.03 -5.39 -19.48
N PRO A 279 -7.85 -4.84 -19.81
CA PRO A 279 -7.37 -3.49 -19.44
C PRO A 279 -8.06 -2.39 -20.26
N PHE A 280 -8.15 -1.19 -19.67
CA PHE A 280 -8.41 0.02 -20.45
C PHE A 280 -7.14 0.46 -21.17
N ASP A 281 -7.28 0.87 -22.43
CA ASP A 281 -6.18 1.25 -23.35
C ASP A 281 -6.31 2.70 -23.86
N ARG A 282 -7.39 3.39 -23.46
CA ARG A 282 -7.68 4.77 -23.90
C ARG A 282 -8.24 5.63 -22.77
N ILE A 283 -8.01 6.94 -22.92
CA ILE A 283 -8.40 7.95 -21.94
C ILE A 283 -9.91 8.06 -21.74
N ASP A 284 -10.69 7.97 -22.82
CA ASP A 284 -12.15 7.94 -22.76
C ASP A 284 -12.63 6.50 -22.65
N ASN A 285 -13.08 6.14 -21.46
CA ASN A 285 -13.53 4.79 -21.15
C ASN A 285 -14.65 4.79 -20.11
N SER A 286 -15.24 3.61 -19.93
CA SER A 286 -16.43 3.46 -19.08
C SER A 286 -16.19 3.64 -17.58
N ALA A 287 -14.93 3.77 -17.12
CA ALA A 287 -14.58 4.03 -15.73
C ALA A 287 -14.49 5.52 -15.39
N VAL A 288 -14.57 6.43 -16.38
CA VAL A 288 -14.57 7.88 -16.14
C VAL A 288 -15.74 8.27 -15.24
N VAL A 289 -15.40 8.91 -14.13
CA VAL A 289 -16.31 9.58 -13.19
C VAL A 289 -16.42 11.06 -13.54
N ARG A 290 -15.29 11.70 -13.86
CA ARG A 290 -15.24 13.12 -14.22
C ARG A 290 -14.11 13.41 -15.20
N ASP A 291 -14.45 14.08 -16.29
CA ASP A 291 -13.52 14.52 -17.32
C ASP A 291 -12.94 15.89 -16.95
N TYR A 292 -11.91 15.88 -16.12
CA TYR A 292 -11.21 17.10 -15.76
C TYR A 292 -10.37 17.67 -16.92
N LEU A 293 -10.10 16.87 -17.95
CA LEU A 293 -9.33 17.30 -19.11
C LEU A 293 -10.11 18.35 -19.90
N SER A 294 -11.37 18.07 -20.23
CA SER A 294 -12.23 19.07 -20.90
C SER A 294 -12.52 20.28 -20.02
N GLU A 295 -12.55 20.10 -18.69
CA GLU A 295 -12.67 21.20 -17.72
C GLU A 295 -11.39 22.04 -17.57
N LYS A 296 -10.28 21.65 -18.20
CA LYS A 296 -8.96 22.27 -18.04
C LYS A 296 -8.53 22.31 -16.57
N ARG A 297 -8.71 21.18 -15.89
CA ARG A 297 -8.39 20.98 -14.48
C ARG A 297 -7.43 19.82 -14.29
N LEU A 298 -6.59 19.98 -13.27
CA LEU A 298 -5.75 18.94 -12.71
C LEU A 298 -6.44 18.31 -11.50
N VAL A 299 -6.15 17.05 -11.23
CA VAL A 299 -6.70 16.30 -10.09
C VAL A 299 -5.63 15.45 -9.40
N TYR A 300 -5.57 15.55 -8.07
CA TYR A 300 -4.65 14.79 -7.23
C TYR A 300 -5.47 14.06 -6.16
N ILE A 301 -5.51 12.73 -6.24
CA ILE A 301 -6.30 11.87 -5.35
C ILE A 301 -5.50 11.61 -4.08
N HIS A 302 -6.17 11.65 -2.94
CA HIS A 302 -5.55 11.45 -1.62
C HIS A 302 -6.17 10.28 -0.85
N ASP A 303 -7.47 10.06 -0.98
CA ASP A 303 -8.17 9.01 -0.26
C ASP A 303 -9.50 8.61 -0.93
N LEU A 304 -10.02 7.44 -0.58
CA LEU A 304 -11.24 6.85 -1.10
C LEU A 304 -12.00 6.09 -0.01
N ASN A 305 -13.29 6.39 0.14
CA ASN A 305 -14.19 5.66 1.03
C ASN A 305 -15.60 5.52 0.40
N LEU A 306 -16.56 4.95 1.12
CA LEU A 306 -17.98 5.02 0.82
C LEU A 306 -18.70 5.89 1.87
N ASP A 307 -19.78 6.56 1.46
CA ASP A 307 -20.71 7.18 2.41
C ASP A 307 -21.67 6.16 3.02
N ARG A 308 -22.55 6.63 3.92
CA ARG A 308 -23.56 5.80 4.59
C ARG A 308 -24.56 5.13 3.62
N GLN A 309 -24.64 5.61 2.38
CA GLN A 309 -25.49 5.04 1.33
C GLN A 309 -24.70 4.15 0.36
N GLY A 310 -23.43 3.88 0.65
CA GLY A 310 -22.56 3.05 -0.19
C GLY A 310 -22.06 3.75 -1.46
N ARG A 311 -22.17 5.08 -1.56
CA ARG A 311 -21.67 5.85 -2.71
C ARG A 311 -20.20 6.20 -2.51
N PRO A 312 -19.35 6.13 -3.55
CA PRO A 312 -17.93 6.47 -3.41
C PRO A 312 -17.70 7.93 -3.03
N LEU A 313 -16.89 8.16 -1.99
CA LEU A 313 -16.37 9.46 -1.58
C LEU A 313 -14.88 9.52 -1.91
N ILE A 314 -14.48 10.44 -2.79
CA ILE A 314 -13.10 10.55 -3.27
C ILE A 314 -12.50 11.86 -2.80
N LEU A 315 -11.55 11.82 -1.87
CA LEU A 315 -10.82 13.01 -1.46
C LEU A 315 -9.77 13.35 -2.52
N ASN A 316 -9.86 14.56 -3.09
CA ASN A 316 -8.91 15.05 -4.07
C ASN A 316 -8.71 16.57 -3.98
N THR A 317 -7.57 17.02 -4.48
CA THR A 317 -7.29 18.45 -4.75
C THR A 317 -7.37 18.69 -6.25
N THR A 318 -7.92 19.85 -6.65
CA THR A 318 -7.94 20.28 -8.05
C THR A 318 -7.37 21.69 -8.24
N GLY A 319 -6.85 21.97 -9.43
CA GLY A 319 -6.30 23.27 -9.82
C GLY A 319 -6.28 23.44 -11.35
N GLY A 320 -6.02 24.65 -11.87
CA GLY A 320 -5.82 24.87 -13.31
C GLY A 320 -4.36 24.78 -13.74
N VAL A 321 -3.42 24.94 -12.81
CA VAL A 321 -1.97 24.84 -13.04
C VAL A 321 -1.27 23.91 -12.05
N LYS A 322 -0.13 23.33 -12.47
CA LYS A 322 0.67 22.37 -11.69
C LYS A 322 1.42 22.98 -10.50
N MET A 323 1.69 24.28 -10.53
CA MET A 323 2.37 25.02 -9.46
C MET A 323 1.43 26.09 -8.91
N PRO A 324 1.33 26.27 -7.59
CA PRO A 324 0.52 27.33 -7.02
C PRO A 324 0.98 28.71 -7.54
N GLN A 325 0.09 29.41 -8.26
CA GLN A 325 0.32 30.76 -8.75
C GLN A 325 -0.44 31.77 -7.88
N PHE A 326 0.27 32.55 -7.08
CA PHE A 326 -0.31 33.73 -6.43
C PHE A 326 -0.48 34.85 -7.48
N PRO A 327 -1.60 35.61 -7.51
CA PRO A 327 -2.78 35.56 -6.64
C PRO A 327 -4.05 34.96 -7.30
N ARG A 328 -3.94 34.23 -8.42
CA ARG A 328 -5.10 34.06 -9.34
C ARG A 328 -5.77 32.68 -9.41
N GLU A 329 -5.20 31.62 -8.83
CA GLU A 329 -5.92 30.35 -8.73
C GLU A 329 -6.07 29.89 -7.28
N ARG A 330 -7.28 30.01 -6.75
CA ARG A 330 -7.67 29.29 -5.54
C ARG A 330 -7.67 27.81 -5.87
N SER A 331 -6.71 27.05 -5.35
CA SER A 331 -6.83 25.59 -5.23
C SER A 331 -8.17 25.32 -4.55
N ARG A 332 -9.12 24.71 -5.26
CA ARG A 332 -10.44 24.40 -4.69
C ARG A 332 -10.35 23.01 -4.07
N GLY A 333 -10.59 22.98 -2.77
CA GLY A 333 -10.46 21.81 -1.91
C GLY A 333 -11.46 20.69 -2.18
N ALA A 334 -11.21 19.58 -1.49
CA ALA A 334 -11.98 18.35 -1.36
C ALA A 334 -13.38 18.36 -2.00
N PHE A 335 -13.52 17.66 -3.12
CA PHE A 335 -14.85 17.34 -3.67
C PHE A 335 -15.32 16.01 -3.11
N LEU A 336 -16.17 16.07 -2.09
CA LEU A 336 -16.96 14.92 -1.66
C LEU A 336 -18.09 14.74 -2.69
N PHE A 337 -17.93 13.87 -3.68
CA PHE A 337 -19.04 13.51 -4.56
C PHE A 337 -19.87 12.43 -3.90
N PRO A 338 -21.10 12.67 -3.44
CA PRO A 338 -22.09 11.61 -3.48
C PRO A 338 -22.31 11.33 -4.97
N LEU A 339 -21.70 10.26 -5.50
CA LEU A 339 -21.98 9.82 -6.86
C LEU A 339 -23.41 9.27 -6.85
N VAL A 340 -24.38 10.15 -7.10
CA VAL A 340 -25.77 9.80 -7.30
C VAL A 340 -25.95 9.58 -8.80
N PRO A 341 -26.15 8.33 -9.28
CA PRO A 341 -26.77 8.15 -10.57
C PRO A 341 -28.14 8.82 -10.47
N LYS A 342 -28.45 9.77 -11.35
CA LYS A 342 -29.84 10.19 -11.56
C LYS A 342 -30.61 8.99 -12.15
N THR A 343 -30.95 8.01 -11.32
CA THR A 343 -32.05 7.04 -11.47
C THR A 343 -31.90 5.90 -10.46
N ARG A 344 -32.98 5.72 -9.67
CA ARG A 344 -33.40 4.56 -8.87
C ARG A 344 -32.65 4.25 -7.57
N SER A 345 -33.45 4.33 -6.50
CA SER A 345 -33.24 3.80 -5.15
C SER A 345 -32.84 2.33 -5.16
N PHE A 346 -31.75 2.02 -4.47
CA PHE A 346 -31.47 0.65 -4.00
C PHE A 346 -32.22 0.42 -2.68
N PRO A 347 -32.93 -0.71 -2.50
CA PRO A 347 -33.41 -1.12 -1.20
C PRO A 347 -32.25 -1.77 -0.42
N TRP A 348 -31.74 -1.08 0.59
CA TRP A 348 -30.97 -1.70 1.66
C TRP A 348 -31.67 -1.39 2.98
N SER A 349 -32.10 -2.44 3.70
CA SER A 349 -32.72 -2.34 5.02
C SER A 349 -31.64 -2.40 6.09
N PRO A 350 -31.45 -1.36 6.92
CA PRO A 350 -30.66 -1.47 8.13
C PRO A 350 -31.52 -2.15 9.19
N SER A 351 -31.18 -3.39 9.54
CA SER A 351 -31.55 -3.93 10.86
C SER A 351 -30.34 -3.77 11.78
N SER A 352 -30.40 -2.74 12.63
CA SER A 352 -29.90 -2.66 14.00
C SER A 352 -29.63 -1.20 14.33
N ALA A 353 -30.36 -0.74 15.35
CA ALA A 353 -30.40 0.63 15.83
C ALA A 353 -29.07 1.04 16.47
N TRP A 354 -28.64 2.27 16.19
CA TRP A 354 -27.69 3.01 17.03
C TRP A 354 -28.09 4.49 17.02
N GLU A 355 -28.38 5.01 18.22
CA GLU A 355 -28.77 6.41 18.46
C GLU A 355 -27.62 7.38 18.18
N PRO A 356 -27.90 8.61 17.68
CA PRO A 356 -26.87 9.60 17.41
C PRO A 356 -26.48 10.36 18.67
N ILE A 357 -25.21 10.29 19.07
CA ILE A 357 -24.60 11.29 19.96
C ILE A 357 -24.41 12.57 19.14
N ALA A 358 -25.23 13.58 19.43
CA ALA A 358 -25.03 14.93 18.95
C ALA A 358 -23.93 15.60 19.79
N SER A 359 -22.83 16.01 19.17
CA SER A 359 -21.97 17.05 19.74
C SER A 359 -21.59 18.06 18.66
N THR A 360 -22.10 19.26 18.87
CA THR A 360 -21.79 20.50 18.14
C THR A 360 -20.35 20.94 18.43
N LEU A 361 -19.51 20.99 17.40
CA LEU A 361 -18.26 21.75 17.41
C LEU A 361 -18.45 23.02 16.57
N ARG A 362 -18.69 24.15 17.25
CA ARG A 362 -18.49 25.49 16.68
C ARG A 362 -17.02 25.85 16.90
N VAL A 363 -16.26 26.00 15.82
CA VAL A 363 -14.92 26.60 15.89
C VAL A 363 -15.05 28.06 15.48
N GLY A 364 -14.99 28.96 16.45
CA GLY A 364 -14.87 30.40 16.25
C GLY A 364 -13.41 30.78 16.06
N TRP A 365 -13.11 31.52 14.99
CA TRP A 365 -11.80 32.14 14.78
C TRP A 365 -11.83 33.55 15.40
N GLN A 366 -11.05 33.76 16.46
CA GLN A 366 -10.67 35.09 16.92
C GLN A 366 -9.19 35.31 16.62
N THR A 367 -8.90 36.29 15.78
CA THR A 367 -7.57 36.79 15.48
C THR A 367 -7.14 37.81 16.54
N SER A 368 -6.03 37.55 17.25
CA SER A 368 -5.30 38.60 17.97
C SER A 368 -3.92 38.78 17.33
N LEU A 369 -3.75 39.90 16.64
CA LEU A 369 -2.46 40.45 16.23
C LEU A 369 -1.79 41.04 17.48
N ALA A 370 -0.64 40.51 17.88
CA ALA A 370 0.27 41.18 18.80
C ALA A 370 1.59 41.46 18.07
N LYS A 371 1.88 42.76 17.92
CA LYS A 371 3.17 43.32 17.50
C LYS A 371 4.18 43.13 18.64
N PHE A 372 5.39 42.71 18.30
CA PHE A 372 6.64 43.09 18.96
C PHE A 372 7.69 43.17 17.85
N GLY A 373 8.49 44.22 17.69
CA GLY A 373 9.13 45.00 18.74
C GLY A 373 10.54 44.45 18.90
#